data_AF-A0A5B1AS59-F1
#
_entry.id   AF-A0A5B1AS59-F1
#
_cell.length_a   1.000
_cell.length_b   1.000
_cell.length_c   1.000
_cell.angle_alpha   90.00
_cell.angle_beta   90.00
_cell.angle_gamma   90.00
#
_symmetry.space_group_name_H-M   'P 1'
#
loop_
_entity.id
_entity.type
_entity.pdbx_description
1 polymer ?
#
loop_
_entity_poly.entity_id
_entity_poly.type
_entity_poly.pdbx_seq_one_letter_code
_entity_poly.pdbx_strand_id
1 'polypeptide(L)'
;MRVSSSSYYNWLKTKNIDREKQSLKYLKNRIITIFNENNQIYGSSRIQKVLEREYIYYSRSYIAFLMKKLGLKSVLGKKYVITTDSDHSYEIPKNILNREFSSTRLGEKWVSDITYIRIGRRWYYLTRVLDLADRKILAWNLSEDMTTQNTIYKTWLLAKKKRPISDNHIFHSDRGVQYASNTMKNLLDSNLKISRSMSRKGNCWDNAVAESFFKTLKYECVYRHKF
;
A
#
# COMPACT_ATOMS: atom_id res chain seq x y z
N MET A 1 -51.48 -23.69 -9.48
CA MET A 1 -50.43 -23.62 -8.43
C MET A 1 -51.02 -24.15 -7.12
N ARG A 2 -50.44 -25.20 -6.53
CA ARG A 2 -50.86 -25.72 -5.21
C ARG A 2 -50.03 -25.04 -4.13
N VAL A 3 -50.55 -23.95 -3.57
CA VAL A 3 -50.01 -23.26 -2.38
C VAL A 3 -51.12 -23.24 -1.34
N SER A 4 -50.79 -23.43 -0.06
CA SER A 4 -51.81 -23.40 0.99
C SER A 4 -52.48 -22.03 1.05
N SER A 5 -53.79 -22.01 1.29
CA SER A 5 -54.57 -20.77 1.41
C SER A 5 -53.98 -19.84 2.47
N SER A 6 -53.50 -20.40 3.59
CA SER A 6 -52.82 -19.65 4.65
C SER A 6 -51.55 -18.94 4.15
N SER A 7 -50.73 -19.59 3.33
CA SER A 7 -49.53 -18.99 2.74
C SER A 7 -49.87 -17.92 1.72
N TYR A 8 -50.91 -18.12 0.91
CA TYR A 8 -51.38 -17.14 -0.08
C TYR A 8 -51.89 -15.85 0.57
N TYR A 9 -52.73 -15.97 1.60
CA TYR A 9 -53.24 -14.81 2.34
C TYR A 9 -52.17 -14.14 3.21
N ASN A 10 -51.23 -14.90 3.77
CA ASN A 10 -50.08 -14.32 4.48
C ASN A 10 -49.20 -13.52 3.50
N TRP A 11 -48.88 -14.09 2.34
CA TRP A 11 -48.16 -13.38 1.26
C TRP A 11 -48.91 -12.12 0.81
N LEU A 12 -50.23 -12.17 0.58
CA LEU A 12 -51.03 -11.00 0.24
C LEU A 12 -50.94 -9.89 1.32
N LYS A 13 -50.95 -10.26 2.60
CA LYS A 13 -50.80 -9.33 3.72
C LYS A 13 -49.38 -8.76 3.83
N THR A 14 -48.35 -9.53 3.49
CA THR A 14 -46.95 -9.12 3.67
C THR A 14 -46.25 -8.66 2.39
N LYS A 15 -46.85 -8.81 1.21
CA LYS A 15 -46.18 -8.53 -0.09
C LYS A 15 -45.73 -7.08 -0.23
N ASN A 16 -46.42 -6.16 0.45
CA ASN A 16 -46.15 -4.72 0.44
C ASN A 16 -45.44 -4.25 1.73
N ILE A 17 -45.15 -5.16 2.67
CA ILE A 17 -44.42 -4.81 3.90
C ILE A 17 -42.94 -4.99 3.60
N ASP A 18 -42.22 -3.87 3.44
CA ASP A 18 -40.76 -3.87 3.34
C ASP A 18 -40.17 -4.24 4.71
N ARG A 19 -40.14 -5.54 5.03
CA ARG A 19 -39.51 -6.08 6.23
C ARG A 19 -38.02 -6.17 6.01
N GLU A 20 -37.39 -5.04 5.67
CA GLU A 20 -35.94 -4.99 5.74
C GLU A 20 -35.54 -5.25 7.19
N LYS A 21 -34.89 -6.40 7.43
CA LYS A 21 -34.39 -6.74 8.77
C LYS A 21 -33.53 -5.58 9.26
N GLN A 22 -33.76 -5.14 10.51
CA GLN A 22 -33.01 -4.04 11.12
C GLN A 22 -31.49 -4.22 11.01
N SER A 23 -31.01 -5.47 11.07
CA SER A 23 -29.61 -5.84 10.85
C SER A 23 -29.12 -5.55 9.42
N LEU A 24 -29.94 -5.75 8.40
CA LEU A 24 -29.60 -5.44 7.01
C LEU A 24 -29.53 -3.93 6.79
N LYS A 25 -30.48 -3.17 7.37
CA LYS A 25 -30.45 -1.70 7.35
C LYS A 25 -29.20 -1.16 8.03
N TYR A 26 -28.87 -1.68 9.20
CA TYR A 26 -27.63 -1.35 9.91
C TYR A 26 -26.39 -1.64 9.06
N LEU A 27 -26.30 -2.83 8.47
CA LEU A 27 -25.17 -3.21 7.62
C LEU A 27 -25.03 -2.29 6.40
N LYS A 28 -26.12 -1.98 5.70
CA LYS A 28 -26.11 -1.05 4.56
C LYS A 28 -25.60 0.32 4.97
N ASN A 29 -26.09 0.86 6.09
CA ASN A 29 -25.64 2.15 6.61
C ASN A 29 -24.15 2.11 6.96
N ARG A 30 -23.68 1.05 7.63
CA ARG A 30 -22.26 0.93 7.97
C ARG A 30 -21.37 0.83 6.73
N ILE A 31 -21.80 0.10 5.69
CA ILE A 31 -21.11 0.06 4.39
C ILE A 31 -20.99 1.46 3.78
N ILE A 32 -22.07 2.24 3.78
CA ILE A 32 -22.08 3.63 3.26
C ILE A 32 -21.12 4.51 4.07
N THR A 33 -21.18 4.44 5.40
CA THR A 33 -20.32 5.21 6.28
C THR A 33 -18.84 4.90 6.03
N ILE A 34 -18.46 3.61 6.05
CA ILE A 34 -17.07 3.20 5.78
C ILE A 34 -16.62 3.66 4.40
N PHE A 35 -17.49 3.53 3.39
CA PHE A 35 -17.18 3.97 2.03
C PHE A 35 -16.89 5.47 1.95
N ASN A 36 -17.70 6.30 2.59
CA ASN A 36 -17.56 7.75 2.59
C ASN A 36 -16.38 8.23 3.45
N GLU A 37 -16.20 7.67 4.65
CA GLU A 37 -15.06 7.94 5.54
C GLU A 37 -13.71 7.62 4.86
N ASN A 38 -13.70 6.66 3.94
CA ASN A 38 -12.51 6.28 3.18
C ASN A 38 -12.48 6.92 1.78
N ASN A 39 -13.05 8.11 1.63
CA ASN A 39 -13.02 8.92 0.41
C ASN A 39 -13.45 8.13 -0.83
N GLN A 40 -14.38 7.18 -0.68
CA GLN A 40 -14.92 6.35 -1.77
C GLN A 40 -13.87 5.41 -2.41
N ILE A 41 -12.72 5.21 -1.76
CA ILE A 41 -11.62 4.36 -2.22
C ILE A 41 -11.98 2.89 -2.00
N TYR A 42 -12.57 2.58 -0.85
CA TYR A 42 -12.69 1.21 -0.40
C TYR A 42 -13.74 0.45 -1.21
N GLY A 43 -13.31 -0.62 -1.88
CA GLY A 43 -14.20 -1.64 -2.43
C GLY A 43 -14.61 -2.66 -1.38
N SER A 44 -15.40 -3.65 -1.80
CA SER A 44 -15.97 -4.69 -0.91
C SER A 44 -14.93 -5.43 -0.07
N SER A 45 -13.74 -5.68 -0.61
CA SER A 45 -12.64 -6.34 0.12
C SER A 45 -12.15 -5.53 1.34
N ARG A 46 -11.92 -4.22 1.16
CA ARG A 46 -11.45 -3.37 2.27
C ARG A 46 -12.56 -3.06 3.25
N ILE A 47 -13.79 -2.84 2.76
CA ILE A 47 -14.97 -2.68 3.63
C ILE A 47 -15.17 -3.92 4.50
N GLN A 48 -15.05 -5.13 3.93
CA GLN A 48 -15.10 -6.37 4.72
C GLN A 48 -14.05 -6.36 5.84
N LYS A 49 -12.81 -5.99 5.56
CA LYS A 49 -11.75 -5.95 6.58
C LYS A 49 -11.98 -4.91 7.67
N VAL A 50 -12.66 -3.81 7.35
CA VAL A 50 -13.09 -2.84 8.38
C VAL A 50 -14.21 -3.44 9.23
N LEU A 51 -15.24 -4.04 8.61
CA LEU A 51 -16.34 -4.70 9.31
C LEU A 51 -15.86 -5.85 10.22
N GLU A 52 -14.91 -6.66 9.76
CA GLU A 52 -14.32 -7.75 10.57
C GLU A 52 -13.61 -7.23 11.82
N ARG A 53 -12.99 -6.04 11.76
CA ARG A 53 -12.38 -5.37 12.93
C ARG A 53 -13.41 -4.82 13.90
N GLU A 54 -14.64 -4.61 13.42
CA GLU A 54 -15.81 -4.22 14.20
C GLU A 54 -16.63 -5.43 14.65
N TYR A 55 -16.11 -6.65 14.50
CA TYR A 55 -16.79 -7.90 14.81
C TYR A 55 -18.07 -8.17 13.99
N ILE A 56 -18.17 -7.54 12.80
CA ILE A 56 -19.28 -7.73 11.86
C ILE A 56 -18.79 -8.60 10.69
N TYR A 57 -19.23 -9.86 10.66
CA TYR A 57 -18.73 -10.85 9.70
C TYR A 57 -19.73 -11.11 8.57
N TYR A 58 -19.36 -10.70 7.35
CA TYR A 58 -20.07 -11.03 6.12
C TYR A 58 -19.08 -11.36 5.01
N SER A 59 -19.50 -12.22 4.08
CA SER A 59 -18.65 -12.56 2.93
C SER A 59 -18.41 -11.35 2.04
N ARG A 60 -17.21 -11.27 1.45
CA ARG A 60 -16.85 -10.25 0.45
C ARG A 60 -17.90 -10.12 -0.64
N SER A 61 -18.41 -11.25 -1.15
CA SER A 61 -19.38 -11.32 -2.24
C SER A 61 -20.71 -10.70 -1.84
N TYR A 62 -21.15 -10.92 -0.59
CA TYR A 62 -22.37 -10.31 -0.07
C TYR A 62 -22.22 -8.80 0.09
N ILE A 63 -21.09 -8.33 0.62
CA ILE A 63 -20.79 -6.89 0.69
C ILE A 63 -20.75 -6.27 -0.70
N ALA A 64 -20.10 -6.93 -1.67
CA ALA A 64 -20.06 -6.47 -3.06
C ALA A 64 -21.47 -6.36 -3.69
N PHE A 65 -22.33 -7.34 -3.42
CA PHE A 65 -23.73 -7.31 -3.84
C PHE A 65 -24.49 -6.13 -3.25
N LEU A 66 -24.33 -5.85 -1.95
CA LEU A 66 -24.95 -4.71 -1.28
C LEU A 66 -24.43 -3.37 -1.81
N MET A 67 -23.12 -3.24 -1.99
CA MET A 67 -22.52 -2.05 -2.61
C MET A 67 -23.11 -1.79 -3.99
N LYS A 68 -23.27 -2.83 -4.83
CA LYS A 68 -23.90 -2.71 -6.15
C LYS A 68 -25.35 -2.22 -6.05
N LYS A 69 -26.13 -2.77 -5.11
CA LYS A 69 -27.52 -2.32 -4.87
C LYS A 69 -27.60 -0.87 -4.39
N LEU A 70 -26.59 -0.40 -3.66
CA LEU A 70 -26.49 0.96 -3.15
C LEU A 70 -25.85 1.95 -4.16
N GLY A 71 -25.46 1.49 -5.36
CA GLY A 71 -24.78 2.32 -6.35
C GLY A 71 -23.34 2.70 -5.98
N LEU A 72 -22.74 2.04 -4.98
CA LEU A 72 -21.40 2.35 -4.47
C LEU A 72 -20.33 1.66 -5.34
N LYS A 73 -19.44 2.45 -5.93
CA LYS A 73 -18.32 1.95 -6.73
C LYS A 73 -17.03 2.65 -6.31
N SER A 74 -15.99 1.85 -6.03
CA SER A 74 -14.65 2.40 -5.76
C SER A 74 -14.19 3.28 -6.92
N VAL A 75 -13.68 4.46 -6.59
CA VAL A 75 -13.18 5.44 -7.56
C VAL A 75 -11.84 5.05 -8.20
N LEU A 76 -11.17 4.00 -7.71
CA LEU A 76 -9.88 3.57 -8.23
C LEU A 76 -10.02 2.83 -9.57
N GLY A 77 -9.40 3.38 -10.63
CA GLY A 77 -9.12 2.68 -11.90
C GLY A 77 -7.65 2.24 -11.99
N LYS A 78 -7.34 1.15 -12.70
CA LYS A 78 -5.95 0.73 -12.97
C LYS A 78 -5.35 1.60 -14.08
N LYS A 79 -4.16 2.14 -13.85
CA LYS A 79 -3.18 2.44 -14.90
C LYS A 79 -1.86 1.75 -14.51
N TYR A 80 -0.96 1.58 -15.45
CA TYR A 80 0.37 1.04 -15.21
C TYR A 80 1.37 1.97 -15.90
N VAL A 81 2.44 2.34 -15.19
CA VAL A 81 3.54 3.14 -15.72
C VAL A 81 4.83 2.53 -15.14
N ILE A 82 5.81 2.27 -16.00
CA ILE A 82 7.14 1.75 -15.64
C ILE A 82 8.06 2.96 -15.49
N THR A 83 8.78 3.08 -14.37
CA THR A 83 9.70 4.21 -14.15
C THR A 83 10.93 3.78 -13.36
N THR A 84 11.99 3.34 -14.03
CA THR A 84 13.35 3.28 -13.46
C THR A 84 14.39 3.36 -14.58
N ASP A 85 15.38 4.25 -14.43
CA ASP A 85 16.62 4.23 -15.21
C ASP A 85 17.66 3.41 -14.44
N SER A 86 18.16 2.35 -15.07
CA SER A 86 19.05 1.35 -14.45
C SER A 86 20.34 1.16 -15.22
N ASP A 87 20.70 2.14 -16.05
CA ASP A 87 21.93 2.13 -16.84
C ASP A 87 22.98 3.08 -16.23
N HIS A 88 23.85 2.54 -15.38
CA HIS A 88 24.94 3.28 -14.76
C HIS A 88 26.15 2.38 -14.46
N SER A 89 27.34 2.97 -14.29
CA SER A 89 28.61 2.24 -14.06
C SER A 89 28.90 1.88 -12.59
N TYR A 90 28.03 2.27 -11.64
CA TYR A 90 28.22 1.93 -10.22
C TYR A 90 28.10 0.43 -9.93
N GLU A 91 28.78 -0.01 -8.87
CA GLU A 91 28.71 -1.39 -8.38
C GLU A 91 27.30 -1.73 -7.87
N ILE A 92 26.75 -2.82 -8.39
CA ILE A 92 25.43 -3.31 -8.00
C ILE A 92 25.61 -4.56 -7.15
N PRO A 93 25.25 -4.53 -5.85
CA PRO A 93 25.34 -5.70 -4.98
C PRO A 93 24.34 -6.79 -5.43
N LYS A 94 24.59 -8.03 -5.00
CA LYS A 94 23.70 -9.16 -5.29
C LYS A 94 22.30 -8.92 -4.67
N ASN A 95 21.28 -9.51 -5.29
CA ASN A 95 19.94 -9.52 -4.70
C ASN A 95 19.89 -10.55 -3.55
N ILE A 96 20.23 -10.11 -2.34
CA ILE A 96 20.19 -10.92 -1.11
C ILE A 96 18.75 -11.12 -0.63
N LEU A 97 17.92 -10.08 -0.71
CA LEU A 97 16.51 -10.16 -0.28
C LEU A 97 15.75 -11.23 -1.08
N ASN A 98 16.02 -11.33 -2.38
CA ASN A 98 15.50 -12.38 -3.27
C ASN A 98 13.98 -12.58 -3.16
N ARG A 99 13.22 -11.49 -3.05
CA ARG A 99 11.74 -11.47 -2.89
C ARG A 99 11.23 -12.14 -1.62
N GLU A 100 12.10 -12.48 -0.69
CA GLU A 100 11.73 -12.85 0.67
C GLU A 100 11.28 -11.54 1.35
N PHE A 101 9.97 -11.31 1.34
CA PHE A 101 9.36 -10.10 1.92
C PHE A 101 8.79 -10.33 3.32
N SER A 102 9.01 -11.52 3.87
CA SER A 102 8.59 -11.90 5.22
C SER A 102 9.68 -11.53 6.22
N SER A 103 9.29 -10.96 7.33
CA SER A 103 10.20 -10.77 8.45
C SER A 103 9.39 -10.84 9.73
N THR A 104 9.90 -11.59 10.69
CA THR A 104 9.29 -11.72 12.02
C THR A 104 9.96 -10.79 13.03
N ARG A 105 11.08 -10.14 12.66
CA ARG A 105 11.88 -9.31 13.55
C ARG A 105 12.00 -7.88 13.01
N LEU A 106 11.61 -6.91 13.84
CA LEU A 106 11.81 -5.50 13.54
C LEU A 106 13.28 -5.19 13.29
N GLY A 107 13.57 -4.31 12.32
CA GLY A 107 14.95 -3.90 12.03
C GLY A 107 15.75 -4.92 11.23
N GLU A 108 15.16 -6.04 10.79
CA GLU A 108 15.86 -7.09 10.05
C GLU A 108 15.99 -6.76 8.57
N LYS A 109 14.90 -6.35 7.92
CA LYS A 109 14.87 -6.13 6.47
C LYS A 109 14.16 -4.82 6.17
N TRP A 110 14.89 -3.82 5.70
CA TRP A 110 14.33 -2.56 5.26
C TRP A 110 14.36 -2.46 3.75
N VAL A 111 13.27 -1.92 3.20
CA VAL A 111 13.11 -1.67 1.77
C VAL A 111 12.95 -0.18 1.53
N SER A 112 13.68 0.32 0.54
CA SER A 112 13.64 1.71 0.13
C SER A 112 13.36 1.84 -1.36
N ASP A 113 12.70 2.94 -1.71
CA ASP A 113 12.46 3.32 -3.10
C ASP A 113 12.20 4.83 -3.21
N ILE A 114 12.40 5.38 -4.41
CA ILE A 114 12.17 6.79 -4.74
C ILE A 114 11.11 6.86 -5.82
N THR A 115 10.14 7.75 -5.65
CA THR A 115 9.19 8.06 -6.71
C THR A 115 9.01 9.57 -6.85
N TYR A 116 8.64 10.02 -8.03
CA TYR A 116 8.30 11.42 -8.24
C TYR A 116 6.78 11.64 -8.08
N ILE A 117 6.41 12.73 -7.41
CA ILE A 117 5.03 13.19 -7.22
C ILE A 117 4.91 14.65 -7.62
N ARG A 118 3.74 15.05 -8.11
CA ARG A 118 3.49 16.43 -8.55
C ARG A 118 2.83 17.22 -7.44
N ILE A 119 3.39 18.37 -7.11
CA ILE A 119 2.83 19.35 -6.16
C ILE A 119 2.77 20.70 -6.89
N GLY A 120 1.59 21.27 -7.00
CA GLY A 120 1.30 22.41 -7.85
C GLY A 120 1.77 22.17 -9.30
N ARG A 121 2.73 23.00 -9.73
CA ARG A 121 3.34 22.95 -11.08
C ARG A 121 4.73 22.30 -11.09
N ARG A 122 5.23 21.80 -9.96
CA ARG A 122 6.59 21.24 -9.83
C ARG A 122 6.55 19.75 -9.51
N TRP A 123 7.62 19.06 -9.91
CA TRP A 123 7.86 17.67 -9.55
C TRP A 123 8.80 17.62 -8.35
N TYR A 124 8.47 16.72 -7.41
CA TYR A 124 9.28 16.45 -6.24
C TYR A 124 9.57 14.96 -6.15
N TYR A 125 10.70 14.59 -5.56
CA TYR A 125 11.12 13.22 -5.35
C TYR A 125 10.80 12.82 -3.91
N LEU A 126 9.86 11.88 -3.77
CA LEU A 126 9.49 11.26 -2.51
C LEU A 126 10.31 9.98 -2.32
N THR A 127 11.19 9.99 -1.34
CA THR A 127 11.97 8.83 -0.89
C THR A 127 11.36 8.25 0.38
N ARG A 128 11.39 6.93 0.55
CA ARG A 128 10.88 6.27 1.77
C ARG A 128 11.76 5.10 2.20
N VAL A 129 11.76 4.82 3.50
CA VAL A 129 12.30 3.57 4.08
C VAL A 129 11.18 2.88 4.86
N LEU A 130 10.92 1.61 4.53
CA LEU A 130 9.91 0.76 5.14
C LEU A 130 10.55 -0.45 5.78
N ASP A 131 10.07 -0.84 6.96
CA ASP A 131 10.42 -2.10 7.59
C ASP A 131 9.47 -3.22 7.14
N LEU A 132 10.02 -4.35 6.69
CA LEU A 132 9.22 -5.47 6.18
C LEU A 132 8.46 -6.21 7.28
N ALA A 133 8.92 -6.16 8.53
CA ALA A 133 8.33 -6.91 9.63
C ALA A 133 6.92 -6.42 9.99
N ASP A 134 6.74 -5.10 10.11
CA ASP A 134 5.47 -4.48 10.49
C ASP A 134 4.88 -3.56 9.39
N ARG A 135 5.53 -3.50 8.23
CA ARG A 135 5.16 -2.61 7.10
C ARG A 135 5.17 -1.13 7.44
N LYS A 136 5.81 -0.73 8.54
CA LYS A 136 5.86 0.67 8.98
C LYS A 136 6.80 1.47 8.07
N ILE A 137 6.34 2.65 7.62
CA ILE A 137 7.22 3.67 7.05
C ILE A 137 8.04 4.28 8.19
N LEU A 138 9.32 3.92 8.25
CA LEU A 138 10.23 4.46 9.24
C LEU A 138 10.50 5.93 8.94
N ALA A 139 10.89 6.24 7.71
CA ALA A 139 11.11 7.61 7.30
C ALA A 139 10.66 7.84 5.86
N TRP A 140 10.36 9.08 5.56
CA TRP A 140 10.18 9.57 4.21
C TRP A 140 10.79 10.96 4.11
N ASN A 141 11.19 11.35 2.90
CA ASN A 141 11.69 12.67 2.60
C ASN A 141 11.19 13.12 1.24
N LEU A 142 10.86 14.40 1.11
CA LEU A 142 10.48 15.04 -0.13
C LEU A 142 11.59 16.01 -0.56
N SER A 143 12.17 15.82 -1.75
CA SER A 143 13.24 16.67 -2.28
C SER A 143 12.89 17.30 -3.63
N GLU A 144 13.51 18.44 -3.92
CA GLU A 144 13.37 19.14 -5.21
C GLU A 144 14.30 18.56 -6.29
N ASP A 145 15.40 17.93 -5.88
CA ASP A 145 16.33 17.25 -6.75
C ASP A 145 16.46 15.76 -6.40
N MET A 146 17.08 15.01 -7.31
CA MET A 146 17.28 13.58 -7.20
C MET A 146 18.70 13.22 -6.71
N THR A 147 19.40 14.12 -6.03
CA THR A 147 20.75 13.83 -5.51
C THR A 147 20.68 12.81 -4.38
N THR A 148 21.70 11.96 -4.25
CA THR A 148 21.80 11.00 -3.14
C THR A 148 21.65 11.67 -1.78
N GLN A 149 22.28 12.84 -1.61
CA GLN A 149 22.31 13.57 -0.35
C GLN A 149 20.91 14.05 0.06
N ASN A 150 20.14 14.58 -0.89
CA ASN A 150 18.81 15.10 -0.61
C ASN A 150 17.72 14.01 -0.61
N THR A 151 17.97 12.83 -1.17
CA THR A 151 16.99 11.73 -1.24
C THR A 151 17.25 10.69 -0.15
N ILE A 152 17.94 9.61 -0.51
CA ILE A 152 18.07 8.43 0.33
C ILE A 152 18.96 8.65 1.54
N TYR A 153 20.03 9.44 1.43
CA TYR A 153 20.95 9.67 2.54
C TYR A 153 20.23 10.28 3.76
N LYS A 154 19.51 11.39 3.54
CA LYS A 154 18.67 12.02 4.57
C LYS A 154 17.60 11.06 5.11
N THR A 155 16.91 10.34 4.23
CA THR A 155 15.84 9.41 4.62
C THR A 155 16.36 8.28 5.49
N TRP A 156 17.52 7.71 5.16
CA TRP A 156 18.20 6.67 5.94
C TRP A 156 18.55 7.15 7.35
N LEU A 157 19.12 8.35 7.49
CA LEU A 157 19.45 8.92 8.80
C LEU A 157 18.21 9.08 9.68
N LEU A 158 17.08 9.51 9.11
CA LEU A 158 15.80 9.60 9.83
C LEU A 158 15.26 8.21 10.22
N ALA A 159 15.40 7.21 9.36
CA ALA A 159 14.94 5.85 9.63
C ALA A 159 15.74 5.22 10.78
N LYS A 160 17.07 5.33 10.74
CA LYS A 160 17.99 4.81 11.76
C LYS A 160 17.72 5.41 13.15
N LYS A 161 17.30 6.68 13.23
CA LYS A 161 16.90 7.31 14.50
C LYS A 161 15.62 6.72 15.09
N LYS A 162 14.71 6.21 14.26
CA LYS A 162 13.40 5.72 14.70
C LYS A 162 13.39 4.24 15.05
N ARG A 163 14.30 3.44 14.47
CA ARG A 163 14.38 2.02 14.74
C ARG A 163 15.83 1.54 14.65
N PRO A 164 16.34 0.83 15.67
CA PRO A 164 17.64 0.19 15.57
C PRO A 164 17.59 -0.93 14.52
N ILE A 165 18.71 -1.16 13.85
CA ILE A 165 18.88 -2.30 12.95
C ILE A 165 19.23 -3.56 13.74
N SER A 166 18.84 -4.73 13.25
CA SER A 166 19.28 -6.01 13.83
C SER A 166 20.70 -6.36 13.41
N ASP A 167 21.25 -7.42 14.02
CA ASP A 167 22.38 -8.12 13.44
C ASP A 167 21.93 -8.76 12.11
N ASN A 168 22.80 -8.73 11.09
CA ASN A 168 22.50 -9.15 9.71
C ASN A 168 21.36 -8.39 9.01
N HIS A 169 21.25 -7.09 9.29
CA HIS A 169 20.29 -6.20 8.66
C HIS A 169 20.44 -6.18 7.13
N ILE A 170 19.34 -6.42 6.40
CA ILE A 170 19.28 -6.24 4.95
C ILE A 170 18.69 -4.88 4.64
N PHE A 171 19.44 -4.06 3.90
CA PHE A 171 18.91 -2.86 3.27
C PHE A 171 18.74 -3.10 1.77
N HIS A 172 17.49 -3.12 1.31
CA HIS A 172 17.14 -3.44 -0.07
C HIS A 172 16.56 -2.24 -0.82
N SER A 173 16.98 -2.06 -2.07
CA SER A 173 16.46 -1.05 -2.99
C SER A 173 16.42 -1.54 -4.43
N ASP A 174 15.88 -0.72 -5.33
CA ASP A 174 16.12 -0.89 -6.75
C ASP A 174 17.57 -0.54 -7.13
N ARG A 175 17.86 -0.54 -8.43
CA ARG A 175 19.16 -0.17 -9.01
C ARG A 175 19.26 1.33 -9.34
N GLY A 176 18.52 2.19 -8.65
CA GLY A 176 18.63 3.63 -8.85
C GLY A 176 20.03 4.13 -8.50
N VAL A 177 20.54 5.09 -9.29
CA VAL A 177 21.88 5.66 -9.12
C VAL A 177 22.13 6.20 -7.70
N GLN A 178 21.09 6.70 -7.03
CA GLN A 178 21.14 7.22 -5.67
C GLN A 178 21.54 6.11 -4.68
N TYR A 179 20.99 4.91 -4.86
CA TYR A 179 21.27 3.75 -4.03
C TYR A 179 22.64 3.14 -4.32
N ALA A 180 23.04 3.10 -5.61
CA ALA A 180 24.32 2.54 -6.04
C ALA A 180 25.52 3.48 -5.83
N SER A 181 25.26 4.77 -5.56
CA SER A 181 26.31 5.78 -5.36
C SER A 181 27.32 5.41 -4.27
N ASN A 182 28.58 5.85 -4.45
CA ASN A 182 29.66 5.64 -3.48
C ASN A 182 29.32 6.19 -2.09
N THR A 183 28.57 7.29 -2.01
CA THR A 183 28.10 7.85 -0.73
C THR A 183 27.24 6.84 0.05
N MET A 184 26.28 6.19 -0.62
CA MET A 184 25.44 5.17 0.03
C MET A 184 26.20 3.89 0.31
N LYS A 185 27.07 3.46 -0.61
CA LYS A 185 27.97 2.32 -0.40
C LYS A 185 28.79 2.51 0.87
N ASN A 186 29.53 3.62 0.98
CA ASN A 186 30.39 3.90 2.13
C ASN A 186 29.59 4.04 3.43
N LEU A 187 28.41 4.68 3.38
CA LEU A 187 27.54 4.83 4.54
C LEU A 187 27.08 3.48 5.10
N LEU A 188 26.65 2.57 4.23
CA LEU A 188 26.10 1.28 4.65
C LEU A 188 27.21 0.29 4.99
N ASP A 189 28.26 0.23 4.19
CA ASP A 189 29.39 -0.70 4.37
C ASP A 189 30.26 -0.33 5.59
N SER A 190 30.15 0.90 6.11
CA SER A 190 30.78 1.30 7.39
C SER A 190 30.25 0.53 8.61
N ASN A 191 29.12 -0.16 8.48
CA ASN A 191 28.52 -0.95 9.55
C ASN A 191 28.42 -2.42 9.14
N LEU A 192 29.24 -3.26 9.76
CA LEU A 192 29.34 -4.70 9.47
C LEU A 192 28.02 -5.47 9.64
N LYS A 193 27.04 -4.90 10.35
CA LYS A 193 25.71 -5.52 10.49
C LYS A 193 24.85 -5.39 9.24
N ILE A 194 25.23 -4.53 8.29
CA ILE A 194 24.40 -4.19 7.13
C ILE A 194 24.86 -4.97 5.91
N SER A 195 23.91 -5.65 5.28
CA SER A 195 24.03 -6.25 3.96
C SER A 195 23.24 -5.43 2.95
N ARG A 196 23.94 -4.79 2.00
CA ARG A 196 23.29 -4.13 0.87
C ARG A 196 22.71 -5.15 -0.09
N SER A 197 21.46 -4.95 -0.51
CA SER A 197 20.79 -5.76 -1.50
C SER A 197 20.16 -4.86 -2.56
N MET A 198 20.28 -5.23 -3.84
CA MET A 198 19.57 -4.51 -4.91
C MET A 198 18.82 -5.46 -5.83
N SER A 199 17.72 -4.99 -6.41
CA SER A 199 16.96 -5.72 -7.44
C SER A 199 17.83 -6.18 -8.61
N ARG A 200 17.37 -7.15 -9.39
CA ARG A 200 17.97 -7.51 -10.69
C ARG A 200 17.60 -6.50 -11.77
N LYS A 201 18.40 -6.40 -12.84
CA LYS A 201 18.12 -5.48 -13.97
C LYS A 201 16.76 -5.83 -14.56
N GLY A 202 15.90 -4.82 -14.76
CA GLY A 202 14.58 -4.99 -15.34
C GLY A 202 13.60 -5.85 -14.52
N ASN A 203 13.83 -6.03 -13.21
CA ASN A 203 13.02 -6.92 -12.38
C ASN A 203 12.28 -6.15 -11.27
N CYS A 204 11.10 -5.62 -11.61
CA CYS A 204 10.21 -4.90 -10.69
C CYS A 204 9.75 -5.75 -9.49
N TRP A 205 9.62 -7.06 -9.67
CA TRP A 205 9.17 -7.98 -8.63
C TRP A 205 10.12 -8.06 -7.44
N ASP A 206 11.40 -7.74 -7.63
CA ASP A 206 12.40 -7.76 -6.57
C ASP A 206 12.15 -6.65 -5.53
N ASN A 207 11.51 -5.54 -5.92
CA ASN A 207 11.14 -4.43 -5.05
C ASN A 207 9.63 -4.24 -4.91
N ALA A 208 8.83 -5.29 -5.13
CA ALA A 208 7.36 -5.20 -5.25
C ALA A 208 6.65 -4.54 -4.05
N VAL A 209 7.17 -4.71 -2.83
CA VAL A 209 6.64 -4.04 -1.63
C VAL A 209 6.79 -2.52 -1.75
N ALA A 210 7.92 -2.07 -2.31
CA ALA A 210 8.18 -0.68 -2.58
C ALA A 210 7.15 -0.07 -3.52
N GLU A 211 7.05 -0.70 -4.69
CA GLU A 211 6.17 -0.29 -5.79
C GLU A 211 4.70 -0.32 -5.39
N SER A 212 4.27 -1.36 -4.67
CA SER A 212 2.88 -1.51 -4.22
C SER A 212 2.44 -0.34 -3.32
N PHE A 213 3.32 0.13 -2.43
CA PHE A 213 3.05 1.32 -1.62
C PHE A 213 2.89 2.57 -2.49
N PHE A 214 3.85 2.84 -3.39
CA PHE A 214 3.78 4.07 -4.19
C PHE A 214 2.61 4.05 -5.16
N LYS A 215 2.24 2.88 -5.68
CA LYS A 215 0.99 2.68 -6.40
C LYS A 215 -0.19 3.06 -5.53
N THR A 216 -0.28 2.53 -4.31
CA THR A 216 -1.36 2.87 -3.37
C THR A 216 -1.40 4.39 -3.13
N LEU A 217 -0.27 5.00 -2.77
CA LEU A 217 -0.17 6.45 -2.52
C LEU A 217 -0.61 7.28 -3.73
N LYS A 218 -0.11 6.97 -4.92
CA LYS A 218 -0.41 7.77 -6.11
C LYS A 218 -1.87 7.67 -6.50
N TYR A 219 -2.45 6.48 -6.45
CA TYR A 219 -3.81 6.23 -6.91
C TYR A 219 -4.85 6.71 -5.91
N GLU A 220 -4.56 6.53 -4.62
CA GLU A 220 -5.51 6.81 -3.56
C GLU A 220 -5.45 8.26 -3.09
N CYS A 221 -4.34 8.95 -3.34
CA CYS A 221 -4.11 10.31 -2.88
C CYS A 221 -3.63 11.24 -4.01
N VAL A 222 -2.42 11.05 -4.53
CA VAL A 222 -1.75 12.06 -5.39
C VAL A 222 -2.53 12.39 -6.66
N TYR A 223 -3.10 11.40 -7.33
CA TYR A 223 -3.86 11.62 -8.57
C TYR A 223 -5.27 12.16 -8.33
N ARG A 224 -5.74 12.16 -7.09
CA ARG A 224 -7.08 12.60 -6.71
C ARG A 224 -7.11 14.01 -6.16
N HIS A 225 -5.98 14.51 -5.68
CA HIS A 225 -5.89 15.80 -5.01
C HIS A 225 -4.89 16.70 -5.73
N LYS A 226 -5.15 18.01 -5.66
CA LYS A 226 -4.18 19.03 -5.99
C LYS A 226 -3.59 19.52 -4.68
N PHE A 227 -2.28 19.38 -4.57
CA PHE A 227 -1.47 19.92 -3.48
C PHE A 227 -0.72 21.15 -3.99
#